data_AF-H1ZWK8-F1
#
_entry.id   AF-H1ZWK8-F1
#
_cell.length_a   1.000
_cell.length_b   1.000
_cell.length_c   1.000
_cell.angle_alpha   90.00
_cell.angle_beta   90.00
_cell.angle_gamma   90.00
#
_symmetry.space_group_name_H-M   'P 1'
#
loop_
_entity.id
_entity.type
_entity.pdbx_description
1 polymer ?
#
loop_
_entity_poly.entity_id
_entity_poly.type
_entity_poly.pdbx_seq_one_letter_code
_entity_poly.pdbx_strand_id
1 'polypeptide(L)'
;MGVTFTWIMALSCAAPPLVGWSRYIPEGMQCSCGVDYYTRAEGFNNESFVIYMFICHFTIPLSIVFFCYGRLLCAVKDAAAAQQESETTQRAEREVTRMVIIMVIAFHVCWLPYASVAWWMFTH
;
A
#
# COMPACT_ATOMS: atom_id res chain seq x y z
N MET A 1 17.76 4.70 -9.08
CA MET A 1 16.61 5.63 -9.01
C MET A 1 15.42 5.03 -8.27
N GLY A 2 14.82 3.92 -8.73
CA GLY A 2 13.66 3.30 -8.04
C GLY A 2 13.92 2.93 -6.58
N VAL A 3 15.02 2.23 -6.30
CA VAL A 3 15.42 1.85 -4.92
C VAL A 3 15.56 3.09 -4.02
N THR A 4 16.23 4.14 -4.50
CA THR A 4 16.41 5.39 -3.76
C THR A 4 15.07 6.03 -3.42
N PHE A 5 14.12 6.07 -4.36
CA PHE A 5 12.77 6.57 -4.10
C PHE A 5 12.04 5.75 -3.04
N THR A 6 12.15 4.42 -3.09
CA THR A 6 11.57 3.53 -2.05
C THR A 6 12.12 3.85 -0.66
N TRP A 7 13.44 4.06 -0.53
CA TRP A 7 14.05 4.43 0.74
C TRP A 7 13.60 5.82 1.22
N ILE A 8 13.48 6.79 0.32
CA ILE A 8 12.97 8.12 0.67
C ILE A 8 11.54 8.03 1.20
N MET A 9 10.65 7.29 0.52
CA MET A 9 9.26 7.11 0.95
C MET A 9 9.14 6.28 2.24
N ALA A 10 10.02 5.31 2.45
CA ALA A 10 10.07 4.55 3.71
C ALA A 10 10.50 5.45 4.87
N LEU A 11 11.55 6.26 4.69
CA LEU A 11 12.01 7.22 5.69
C LEU A 11 10.97 8.31 5.96
N SER A 12 10.21 8.73 4.95
CA SER A 12 9.15 9.72 5.13
C SER A 12 7.97 9.20 5.97
N CYS A 13 7.88 7.89 6.22
CA CYS A 13 6.97 7.28 7.19
C CYS A 13 7.67 6.98 8.52
N ALA A 14 8.89 6.43 8.50
CA ALA A 14 9.54 5.91 9.71
C ALA A 14 10.28 6.98 10.54
N ALA A 15 10.80 8.02 9.91
CA ALA A 15 11.55 9.06 10.61
C ALA A 15 10.67 10.08 11.36
N PRO A 16 9.51 10.55 10.83
CA PRO A 16 8.72 11.59 11.51
C PRO A 16 8.31 11.26 12.96
N PRO A 17 7.90 10.02 13.31
CA PRO A 17 7.59 9.66 14.70
C PRO A 17 8.78 9.74 15.66
N LEU A 18 10.02 9.69 15.15
CA LEU A 18 11.23 9.86 15.95
C LEU A 18 11.53 11.33 16.26
N VAL A 19 10.97 12.26 15.47
CA VAL A 19 11.23 13.70 15.57
C VAL A 19 9.98 14.50 15.96
N GLY A 20 8.90 13.83 16.39
CA GLY A 20 7.73 14.45 17.02
C GLY A 20 6.50 14.62 16.15
N TRP A 21 6.46 14.08 14.92
CA TRP A 21 5.23 13.98 14.15
C TRP A 21 4.70 12.54 14.20
N SER A 22 3.65 12.34 15.00
CA SER A 22 3.32 11.07 15.66
C SER A 22 4.43 10.60 16.60
N ARG A 23 4.35 9.36 17.10
CA ARG A 23 5.29 8.73 18.03
C ARG A 23 5.22 7.21 17.94
N TYR A 24 6.31 6.55 18.32
CA TYR A 24 6.31 5.10 18.52
C TYR A 24 5.85 4.74 19.94
N ILE A 25 4.81 3.92 20.05
CA ILE A 25 4.26 3.44 21.33
C ILE A 25 4.00 1.94 21.27
N PRO A 26 3.93 1.24 22.42
CA PRO A 26 3.50 -0.15 22.44
C PRO A 26 2.04 -0.28 21.97
N GLU A 27 1.79 -1.15 21.00
CA GLU A 27 0.48 -1.36 20.38
C GLU A 27 -0.17 -2.67 20.84
N GLY A 28 -1.51 -2.75 20.79
CA GLY A 28 -2.26 -3.96 21.14
C GLY A 28 -1.97 -4.45 22.56
N MET A 29 -1.45 -5.68 22.70
CA MET A 29 -1.04 -6.28 23.98
C MET A 29 0.21 -5.63 24.61
N GLN A 30 0.71 -4.53 24.04
CA GLN A 30 1.84 -3.77 24.56
C GLN A 30 3.19 -4.51 24.50
N CYS A 31 3.26 -5.59 23.72
CA CYS A 31 4.48 -6.37 23.49
C CYS A 31 5.17 -6.06 22.14
N SER A 32 4.55 -5.23 21.30
CA SER A 32 5.07 -4.74 20.01
C SER A 32 5.03 -3.22 20.02
N CYS A 33 6.00 -2.55 19.40
CA CYS A 33 5.99 -1.10 19.23
C CYS A 33 5.64 -0.75 17.79
N GLY A 34 4.70 0.17 17.62
CA GLY A 34 4.23 0.67 16.33
C GLY A 34 4.00 2.18 16.36
N VAL A 35 3.62 2.74 15.22
CA VAL A 35 3.23 4.15 15.14
C VAL A 35 1.92 4.38 15.88
N ASP A 36 1.75 5.54 16.50
CA ASP A 36 0.53 5.88 17.23
C ASP A 36 -0.59 6.28 16.25
N TYR A 37 -1.36 5.28 15.81
CA TYR A 37 -2.48 5.41 14.86
C TYR A 37 -3.86 5.37 15.53
N TYR A 38 -3.95 5.40 16.85
CA TYR A 38 -5.23 5.22 17.56
C TYR A 38 -5.43 6.16 18.76
N THR A 39 -4.44 6.95 19.15
CA THR A 39 -4.61 7.96 20.20
C THR A 39 -4.50 9.38 19.64
N ARG A 40 -5.09 10.36 20.35
CA ARG A 40 -4.97 11.79 20.05
C ARG A 40 -4.10 12.47 21.10
N ALA A 41 -2.79 12.22 21.04
CA ALA A 41 -1.85 12.82 21.97
C ALA A 41 -1.56 14.28 21.62
N GLU A 42 -1.72 15.18 22.60
CA GLU A 42 -1.37 16.59 22.44
C GLU A 42 0.13 16.75 22.12
N GLY A 43 0.45 17.65 21.19
CA GLY A 43 1.82 17.96 20.79
C GLY A 43 2.43 17.03 19.72
N PHE A 44 1.83 15.87 19.43
CA PHE A 44 2.37 14.91 18.44
C PHE A 44 1.65 14.96 17.08
N ASN A 45 0.46 15.55 17.00
CA ASN A 45 -0.32 15.67 15.75
C ASN A 45 -0.58 14.31 15.06
N ASN A 46 -0.96 13.29 15.84
CA ASN A 46 -1.21 11.93 15.34
C ASN A 46 -2.24 11.91 14.20
N GLU A 47 -3.29 12.73 14.27
CA GLU A 47 -4.34 12.81 13.26
C GLU A 47 -3.79 13.18 11.87
N SER A 48 -2.97 14.23 11.78
CA SER A 48 -2.39 14.64 10.50
C SER A 48 -1.41 13.61 9.97
N PHE A 49 -0.69 12.90 10.86
CA PHE A 49 0.18 11.80 10.46
C PHE A 49 -0.60 10.60 9.90
N VAL A 50 -1.72 10.23 10.52
CA VAL A 50 -2.57 9.14 10.02
C VAL A 50 -3.21 9.50 8.67
N ILE A 51 -3.69 10.74 8.50
CA ILE A 51 -4.20 11.21 7.21
C ILE A 51 -3.10 11.14 6.13
N TYR A 52 -1.89 11.59 6.46
CA TYR A 52 -0.73 11.49 5.58
C TYR A 52 -0.43 10.03 5.20
N MET A 53 -0.35 9.12 6.16
CA MET A 53 -0.13 7.70 5.92
C MET A 53 -1.22 7.07 5.03
N PHE A 54 -2.49 7.41 5.28
CA PHE A 54 -3.61 6.90 4.50
C PHE A 54 -3.57 7.39 3.04
N ILE A 55 -3.18 8.64 2.80
CA ILE A 55 -3.13 9.19 1.44
C ILE A 55 -1.84 8.76 0.73
N CYS A 56 -0.68 9.04 1.33
CA CYS A 56 0.62 8.90 0.69
C CYS A 56 1.16 7.46 0.69
N HIS A 57 0.85 6.67 1.73
CA HIS A 57 1.43 5.34 1.90
C HIS A 57 0.43 4.21 1.67
N PHE A 58 -0.85 4.53 1.52
CA PHE A 58 -1.89 3.56 1.15
C PHE A 58 -2.60 3.92 -0.16
N THR A 59 -3.31 5.05 -0.22
CA THR A 59 -4.19 5.40 -1.36
C THR A 59 -3.42 5.63 -2.66
N ILE A 60 -2.33 6.39 -2.63
CA ILE A 60 -1.50 6.66 -3.81
C ILE A 60 -0.85 5.37 -4.34
N PRO A 61 -0.15 4.56 -3.51
CA PRO A 61 0.40 3.27 -3.95
C PRO A 61 -0.68 2.33 -4.52
N LEU A 62 -1.84 2.22 -3.87
CA LEU A 62 -2.95 1.40 -4.34
C LEU A 62 -3.42 1.85 -5.73
N SER A 63 -3.58 3.15 -5.92
CA SER A 63 -4.01 3.75 -7.19
C SER A 63 -2.99 3.47 -8.32
N ILE A 64 -1.69 3.59 -8.02
CA ILE A 64 -0.60 3.27 -8.95
C ILE A 64 -0.63 1.79 -9.33
N VAL A 65 -0.77 0.89 -8.35
CA VAL A 65 -0.83 -0.56 -8.57
C VAL A 65 -2.00 -0.92 -9.49
N PHE A 66 -3.20 -0.41 -9.20
CA PHE A 66 -4.37 -0.65 -10.05
C PHE A 66 -4.20 -0.11 -11.46
N PHE A 67 -3.70 1.12 -11.61
CA PHE A 67 -3.51 1.71 -12.92
C PHE A 67 -2.46 0.96 -13.74
N CYS A 68 -1.26 0.75 -13.18
CA CYS A 68 -0.16 0.10 -13.90
C CYS A 68 -0.50 -1.34 -14.28
N TYR A 69 -1.04 -2.13 -13.34
CA TYR A 69 -1.42 -3.51 -13.67
C TYR A 69 -2.68 -3.59 -14.52
N GLY A 70 -3.64 -2.68 -14.38
CA GLY A 70 -4.78 -2.60 -15.28
C GLY A 70 -4.34 -2.37 -16.72
N ARG A 71 -3.43 -1.41 -16.93
CA ARG A 71 -2.83 -1.15 -18.26
C ARG A 71 -2.02 -2.33 -18.78
N LEU A 72 -1.26 -3.01 -17.92
CA LEU A 72 -0.54 -4.23 -18.28
C LEU A 72 -1.50 -5.32 -18.77
N LEU A 73 -2.58 -5.56 -18.03
CA LEU A 73 -3.57 -6.58 -18.40
C LEU A 73 -4.26 -6.23 -19.72
N CYS A 74 -4.61 -4.96 -19.96
CA CYS A 74 -5.13 -4.54 -21.27
C CYS A 74 -4.14 -4.87 -22.39
N ALA A 75 -2.88 -4.47 -22.24
CA ALA A 75 -1.87 -4.68 -23.27
C ALA A 75 -1.59 -6.18 -23.54
N VAL A 76 -1.53 -6.99 -22.48
CA VAL A 76 -1.32 -8.44 -22.62
C VAL A 76 -2.53 -9.12 -23.25
N LYS A 77 -3.76 -8.67 -22.94
CA LYS A 77 -4.98 -9.17 -23.59
C LYS A 77 -5.02 -8.81 -25.08
N ASP A 78 -4.66 -7.59 -25.44
CA ASP A 78 -4.60 -7.16 -26.85
C ASP A 78 -3.55 -7.98 -27.63
N ALA A 79 -2.39 -8.23 -27.03
CA ALA A 79 -1.34 -9.08 -27.61
C ALA A 79 -1.80 -10.54 -27.79
N ALA A 80 -2.49 -11.10 -26.79
CA ALA A 80 -3.07 -12.44 -26.87
C ALA A 80 -4.19 -12.54 -27.92
N ALA A 81 -5.00 -11.49 -28.08
CA ALA A 81 -6.03 -11.43 -29.12
C ALA A 81 -5.43 -11.35 -30.54
N ALA A 82 -4.29 -10.69 -30.71
CA ALA A 82 -3.58 -10.64 -31.99
C ALA A 82 -2.87 -11.96 -32.35
N GLN A 83 -2.55 -12.80 -31.36
CA GLN A 83 -1.83 -14.05 -31.52
C GLN A 83 -2.61 -15.25 -30.94
N GLN A 84 -3.83 -15.48 -31.43
CA GLN A 84 -4.71 -16.54 -30.93
C GLN A 84 -4.11 -17.95 -31.10
N GLU A 85 -3.37 -18.18 -32.18
CA GLU A 85 -2.72 -19.47 -32.47
C GLU A 85 -1.48 -19.75 -31.59
N SER A 86 -0.98 -18.76 -30.84
CA SER A 86 0.21 -18.93 -30.01
C SER A 86 -0.14 -19.40 -28.60
N GLU A 87 0.02 -20.70 -28.34
CA GLU A 87 -0.18 -21.28 -27.01
C GLU A 87 0.69 -20.61 -25.93
N THR A 88 1.93 -20.23 -26.29
CA THR A 88 2.84 -19.54 -25.37
C THR A 88 2.31 -18.18 -24.95
N THR A 89 1.72 -17.41 -25.88
CA THR A 89 1.15 -16.09 -25.58
C THR A 89 -0.11 -16.21 -24.73
N GLN A 90 -0.99 -17.18 -25.03
CA GLN A 90 -2.18 -17.44 -24.21
C GLN A 90 -1.82 -17.89 -22.79
N ARG A 91 -0.80 -18.75 -22.64
CA ARG A 91 -0.30 -19.19 -21.32
C ARG A 91 0.28 -18.02 -20.54
N ALA A 92 1.05 -17.14 -21.19
CA ALA A 92 1.59 -15.94 -20.57
C ALA A 92 0.47 -15.00 -20.09
N GLU A 93 -0.58 -14.79 -20.87
CA GLU A 93 -1.75 -13.97 -20.48
C GLU A 93 -2.43 -14.49 -19.21
N ARG A 94 -2.67 -15.81 -19.14
CA ARG A 94 -3.25 -16.44 -17.94
C ARG A 94 -2.34 -16.33 -16.72
N GLU A 95 -1.04 -16.58 -16.89
CA GLU A 95 -0.06 -16.52 -15.81
C GLU A 95 0.11 -15.09 -15.27
N VAL A 96 0.23 -14.09 -16.15
CA VAL A 96 0.31 -12.67 -15.76
C VAL A 96 -0.96 -12.26 -15.03
N THR A 97 -2.14 -12.60 -15.56
CA THR A 97 -3.41 -12.29 -14.91
C THR A 97 -3.52 -12.91 -13.52
N ARG A 98 -3.12 -14.18 -13.38
CA ARG A 98 -3.11 -14.88 -12.08
C ARG A 98 -2.18 -14.18 -11.09
N MET A 99 -0.96 -13.82 -11.51
CA MET A 99 0.01 -13.14 -10.66
C MET A 99 -0.49 -11.76 -10.21
N VAL A 100 -1.05 -10.96 -11.13
CA VAL A 100 -1.60 -9.64 -10.80
C VAL A 100 -2.72 -9.74 -9.76
N ILE A 101 -3.65 -10.69 -9.91
CA ILE A 101 -4.75 -10.89 -8.95
C ILE A 101 -4.18 -11.22 -7.56
N ILE A 102 -3.22 -12.14 -7.48
CA ILE A 102 -2.59 -12.51 -6.21
C ILE A 102 -1.90 -11.31 -5.57
N MET A 103 -1.18 -10.51 -6.34
CA MET A 103 -0.48 -9.32 -5.83
C MET A 103 -1.46 -8.28 -5.28
N VAL A 104 -2.58 -8.04 -5.96
CA VAL A 104 -3.63 -7.11 -5.49
C VAL A 104 -4.26 -7.62 -4.19
N ILE A 105 -4.60 -8.91 -4.13
CA ILE A 105 -5.16 -9.53 -2.91
C ILE A 105 -4.16 -9.42 -1.75
N ALA A 106 -2.90 -9.76 -1.98
CA ALA A 106 -1.86 -9.68 -0.96
C ALA A 106 -1.69 -8.25 -0.41
N PHE A 107 -1.74 -7.24 -1.29
CA PHE A 107 -1.71 -5.84 -0.86
C PHE A 107 -2.88 -5.51 0.06
N HIS A 108 -4.10 -5.92 -0.31
CA HIS A 108 -5.30 -5.66 0.47
C HIS A 108 -5.25 -6.36 1.83
N VAL A 109 -4.88 -7.64 1.86
CA VAL A 109 -4.75 -8.42 3.09
C VAL A 109 -3.73 -7.81 4.04
N CYS A 110 -2.62 -7.29 3.51
CA CYS A 110 -1.56 -6.69 4.32
C CYS A 110 -1.95 -5.31 4.89
N TRP A 111 -2.59 -4.46 4.10
CA TRP A 111 -2.70 -3.03 4.41
C TRP A 111 -4.10 -2.54 4.78
N LEU A 112 -5.16 -3.17 4.25
CA LEU A 112 -6.52 -2.74 4.59
C LEU A 112 -6.86 -2.83 6.08
N PRO A 113 -6.43 -3.87 6.84
CA PRO A 113 -6.75 -3.91 8.26
C PRO A 113 -6.25 -2.67 9.00
N TYR A 114 -4.99 -2.27 8.78
CA TYR A 114 -4.43 -1.04 9.37
C TYR A 114 -5.16 0.22 8.90
N ALA A 115 -5.35 0.37 7.58
CA ALA A 115 -5.99 1.56 7.02
C ALA A 115 -7.43 1.73 7.55
N SER A 116 -8.20 0.65 7.63
CA SER A 116 -9.58 0.66 8.11
C SER A 116 -9.68 0.97 9.61
N VAL A 117 -8.86 0.33 10.44
CA VAL A 117 -8.85 0.57 11.90
C VAL A 117 -8.41 1.99 12.21
N ALA A 118 -7.31 2.47 11.61
CA ALA A 118 -6.83 3.82 11.84
C ALA A 118 -7.86 4.87 11.39
N TRP A 119 -8.48 4.68 10.22
CA TRP A 119 -9.52 5.57 9.74
C TRP A 119 -10.74 5.59 10.65
N TRP A 120 -11.20 4.43 11.11
CA TRP A 120 -12.31 4.32 12.06
C TRP A 120 -12.02 5.09 13.35
N MET A 121 -10.87 4.85 13.98
CA MET A 121 -10.47 5.47 15.25
C MET A 121 -10.33 7.00 15.19
N PHE A 122 -10.06 7.56 14.00
CA PHE A 122 -9.95 9.01 13.84
C PHE A 122 -11.24 9.69 13.37
N THR A 123 -12.17 8.94 12.78
CA THR A 123 -13.46 9.49 12.32
C THR A 123 -14.60 9.29 13.32
N HIS A 124 -14.46 8.38 14.27
CA HIS A 124 -15.44 8.03 15.31
C HIS A 124 -14.79 8.06 16.69
#